data_AF-A0A2N5E198-F1
#
_entry.id   AF-A0A2N5E198-F1
#
_cell.length_a   1.000
_cell.length_b   1.000
_cell.length_c   1.000
_cell.angle_alpha   90.00
_cell.angle_beta   90.00
_cell.angle_gamma   90.00
#
_symmetry.space_group_name_H-M   'P 1'
#
loop_
_entity.id
_entity.type
_entity.pdbx_description
1 polymer ?
#
loop_
_entity_poly.entity_id
_entity_poly.type
_entity_poly.pdbx_seq_one_letter_code
_entity_poly.pdbx_strand_id
1 'polypeptide(L)'
;MCKHRVINSGLVLFEGGSYLDIAFDFNGHKQQARQFRLIFCSPSLDPVAAETMHNMLGSDLYTLSVRVVSFYDRMQEDQNPDDIFKRPEGASSLPLKALHYLYQTLMDIMFTIAKNEKIHLLYFVAENKQLNTLYTRYIRKFAEQRNLTCVINGACYAIRTPGCPA
;
A
#
# COMPACT_ATOMS: atom_id res chain seq x y z
N MET A 1 -5.65 3.69 22.75
CA MET A 1 -5.98 4.51 21.55
C MET A 1 -4.89 4.27 20.53
N CYS A 2 -5.23 3.95 19.27
CA CYS A 2 -4.24 3.78 18.21
C CYS A 2 -3.84 5.15 17.65
N LYS A 3 -2.56 5.36 17.39
CA LYS A 3 -2.01 6.60 16.82
C LYS A 3 -1.01 6.26 15.72
N HIS A 4 -0.83 7.17 14.79
CA HIS A 4 0.22 7.07 13.79
C HIS A 4 0.92 8.42 13.63
N ARG A 5 2.16 8.41 13.15
CA ARG A 5 2.86 9.60 12.67
C ARG A 5 3.66 9.25 11.43
N VAL A 6 3.63 10.14 10.45
CA VAL A 6 4.57 10.08 9.33
C VAL A 6 5.94 10.49 9.87
N ILE A 7 6.98 9.73 9.53
CA ILE A 7 8.34 9.94 10.03
C ILE A 7 9.09 10.93 9.14
N ASN A 8 8.97 10.79 7.82
CA ASN A 8 9.59 11.71 6.87
C ASN A 8 8.77 13.00 6.73
N SER A 9 9.41 14.12 6.39
CA SER A 9 8.72 15.39 6.10
C SER A 9 7.97 15.37 4.75
N GLY A 10 8.24 14.38 3.90
CA GLY A 10 7.62 14.17 2.60
C GLY A 10 8.09 12.83 2.01
N LEU A 11 7.74 12.58 0.74
CA LEU A 11 8.22 11.40 0.03
C LEU A 11 9.74 11.42 -0.11
N VAL A 12 10.40 10.34 0.29
CA VAL A 12 11.82 10.14 0.03
C VAL A 12 11.97 9.48 -1.33
N LEU A 13 12.76 10.09 -2.21
CA LEU A 13 12.99 9.62 -3.57
C LEU A 13 14.15 8.62 -3.62
N PHE A 14 14.02 7.63 -4.51
CA PHE A 14 15.11 6.73 -4.89
C PHE A 14 14.99 6.36 -6.38
N GLU A 15 15.95 5.61 -6.90
CA GLU A 15 15.94 5.20 -8.30
C GLU A 15 14.68 4.39 -8.64
N GLY A 16 13.83 4.95 -9.50
CA GLY A 16 12.59 4.33 -9.97
C GLY A 16 11.41 4.34 -8.99
N GLY A 17 11.52 5.03 -7.85
CA GLY A 17 10.40 5.10 -6.90
C GLY A 17 10.54 6.15 -5.79
N SER A 18 9.60 6.06 -4.85
CA SER A 18 9.59 6.88 -3.64
C SER A 18 9.00 6.10 -2.48
N TYR A 19 9.28 6.51 -1.25
CA TYR A 19 8.71 5.88 -0.07
C TYR A 19 8.34 6.87 1.03
N LEU A 20 7.53 6.40 1.97
CA LEU A 20 7.16 7.07 3.19
C LEU A 20 7.21 6.11 4.38
N ASP A 21 7.94 6.47 5.43
CA ASP A 21 8.00 5.73 6.68
C ASP A 21 6.93 6.26 7.65
N ILE A 22 6.20 5.35 8.27
CA ILE A 22 5.07 5.64 9.15
C ILE A 22 5.22 4.84 10.44
N ALA A 23 5.26 5.53 11.57
CA ALA A 23 5.25 4.90 12.89
C ALA A 23 3.82 4.74 13.39
N PHE A 24 3.49 3.56 13.89
CA PHE A 24 2.21 3.23 14.53
C PHE A 24 2.42 2.91 16.01
N ASP A 25 1.55 3.44 16.85
CA ASP A 25 1.43 3.09 18.26
C ASP A 25 0.04 2.48 18.49
N PHE A 26 0.01 1.17 18.72
CA PHE A 26 -1.21 0.42 18.99
C PHE A 26 -1.42 0.31 20.50
N ASN A 27 -2.15 1.28 21.08
CA ASN A 27 -2.58 1.28 22.48
C ASN A 27 -1.49 1.52 23.54
N GLY A 28 -0.40 2.23 23.24
CA GLY A 28 0.57 2.67 24.25
C GLY A 28 1.49 1.55 24.77
N HIS A 29 1.36 0.34 24.24
CA HIS A 29 2.34 -0.72 24.47
C HIS A 29 3.55 -0.44 23.60
N LYS A 30 4.64 0.08 24.19
CA LYS A 30 5.90 0.34 23.48
C LYS A 30 6.43 -0.89 22.71
N GLN A 31 6.14 -2.10 23.19
CA GLN A 31 6.48 -3.36 22.52
C GLN A 31 5.68 -3.64 21.23
N GLN A 32 4.59 -2.91 20.99
CA GLN A 32 3.76 -3.03 19.79
C GLN A 32 3.92 -1.83 18.84
N ALA A 33 4.78 -0.87 19.19
CA ALA A 33 5.10 0.22 18.28
C ALA A 33 5.82 -0.36 17.05
N ARG A 34 5.35 -0.02 15.85
CA ARG A 34 5.89 -0.53 14.59
C ARG A 34 6.14 0.58 13.62
N GLN A 35 7.15 0.41 12.80
CA GLN A 35 7.42 1.32 11.69
C GLN A 35 7.16 0.55 10.40
N PHE A 36 6.31 1.10 9.56
CA PHE A 36 6.05 0.55 8.24
C PHE A 36 6.63 1.50 7.20
N ARG A 37 7.28 0.94 6.18
CA ARG A 37 7.62 1.67 4.98
C ARG A 37 6.57 1.41 3.92
N LEU A 38 5.99 2.48 3.38
CA LEU A 38 5.07 2.46 2.24
C LEU A 38 5.83 2.93 1.00
N ILE A 39 5.92 2.09 -0.01
CA ILE A 39 6.72 2.31 -1.23
C ILE A 39 5.79 2.52 -2.43
N PHE A 40 6.16 3.45 -3.31
CA PHE A 40 5.52 3.75 -4.58
C PHE A 40 6.56 3.62 -5.69
N CYS A 41 6.54 2.51 -6.41
CA CYS A 41 7.47 2.21 -7.50
C CYS A 41 6.82 2.47 -8.87
N SER A 42 7.66 2.80 -9.84
CA SER A 42 7.30 2.69 -11.26
C SER A 42 7.00 1.22 -11.60
N PRO A 43 5.98 0.92 -12.42
CA PRO A 43 5.74 -0.42 -12.95
C PRO A 43 6.97 -1.05 -13.61
N SER A 44 7.88 -0.24 -14.17
CA SER A 44 9.11 -0.73 -14.81
C SER A 44 10.07 -1.46 -13.87
N LEU A 45 9.94 -1.25 -12.55
CA LEU A 45 10.74 -1.96 -11.54
C LEU A 45 10.16 -3.33 -11.19
N ASP A 46 8.94 -3.65 -11.64
CA ASP A 46 8.27 -4.92 -11.39
C ASP A 46 7.61 -5.40 -12.70
N PRO A 47 8.35 -6.14 -13.54
CA PRO A 47 7.86 -6.64 -14.82
C PRO A 47 6.59 -7.49 -14.69
N VAL A 48 6.45 -8.22 -13.58
CA VAL A 48 5.28 -9.08 -13.32
C VAL A 48 4.06 -8.21 -13.03
N ALA A 49 4.21 -7.17 -12.20
CA ALA A 49 3.14 -6.20 -11.98
C ALA A 49 2.78 -5.46 -13.28
N ALA A 50 3.77 -5.08 -14.09
CA ALA A 50 3.53 -4.41 -15.38
C ALA A 50 2.70 -5.28 -16.33
N GLU A 51 3.08 -6.55 -16.51
CA GLU A 51 2.33 -7.50 -17.34
C GLU A 51 0.91 -7.74 -16.77
N THR A 52 0.81 -7.95 -15.46
CA THR A 52 -0.48 -8.19 -14.80
C THR A 52 -1.42 -6.98 -14.97
N MET A 53 -0.91 -5.77 -14.79
CA MET A 53 -1.67 -4.55 -15.02
C MET A 53 -2.13 -4.44 -16.48
N HIS A 54 -1.24 -4.72 -17.44
CA HIS A 54 -1.59 -4.69 -18.86
C HIS A 54 -2.74 -5.66 -19.17
N ASN A 55 -2.69 -6.88 -18.62
CA ASN A 55 -3.77 -7.85 -18.78
C ASN A 55 -5.08 -7.43 -18.09
N MET A 56 -5.01 -6.67 -16.99
CA MET A 56 -6.18 -6.20 -16.24
C MET A 56 -6.84 -4.96 -16.85
N LEU A 57 -6.07 -4.07 -17.47
CA LEU A 57 -6.50 -2.70 -17.79
C LEU A 57 -6.27 -2.31 -19.25
N GLY A 58 -5.55 -3.12 -20.03
CA GLY A 58 -5.28 -2.89 -21.44
C GLY A 58 -4.19 -1.85 -21.72
N SER A 59 -4.23 -1.28 -22.92
CA SER A 59 -3.23 -0.32 -23.43
C SER A 59 -3.35 1.09 -22.84
N ASP A 60 -4.48 1.44 -22.23
CA ASP A 60 -4.74 2.80 -21.74
C ASP A 60 -3.78 3.20 -20.61
N LEU A 61 -3.18 2.22 -19.95
CA LEU A 61 -2.15 2.37 -18.92
C LEU A 61 -0.96 3.23 -19.32
N TYR A 62 -0.54 3.20 -20.59
CA TYR A 62 0.68 3.90 -21.02
C TYR A 62 0.55 5.42 -20.94
N THR A 63 -0.67 5.94 -20.88
CA THR A 63 -0.94 7.38 -20.73
C THR A 63 -1.14 7.81 -19.28
N LEU A 64 -1.17 6.86 -18.34
CA LEU A 64 -1.47 7.10 -16.93
C LEU A 64 -0.22 7.17 -16.07
N SER A 65 -0.22 8.06 -15.07
CA SER A 65 0.77 8.01 -13.99
C SER A 65 0.42 6.86 -13.05
N VAL A 66 1.13 5.74 -13.17
CA VAL A 66 0.90 4.52 -12.39
C VAL A 66 1.95 4.37 -11.30
N ARG A 67 1.53 3.94 -10.10
CA ARG A 67 2.45 3.47 -9.05
C ARG A 67 2.06 2.10 -8.55
N VAL A 68 3.04 1.20 -8.52
CA VAL A 68 2.97 -0.07 -7.78
C VAL A 68 3.26 0.25 -6.33
N VAL A 69 2.33 -0.11 -5.45
CA VAL A 69 2.38 0.19 -4.02
C VAL A 69 2.62 -1.09 -3.23
N SER A 70 3.60 -1.02 -2.34
CA SER A 70 3.90 -2.09 -1.40
C SER A 70 4.16 -1.48 -0.03
N PHE A 71 3.99 -2.25 1.04
CA PHE A 71 4.45 -1.82 2.35
C PHE A 71 4.93 -3.01 3.16
N TYR A 72 5.85 -2.75 4.08
CA TYR A 72 6.41 -3.77 4.97
C TYR A 72 6.78 -3.18 6.33
N ASP A 73 6.94 -4.07 7.32
CA ASP A 73 7.42 -3.72 8.64
C ASP A 73 8.94 -3.53 8.59
N ARG A 74 9.44 -2.34 8.93
CA ARG A 74 10.88 -2.03 8.83
C ARG A 74 11.75 -2.88 9.73
N MET A 75 11.18 -3.49 10.77
CA MET A 75 11.92 -4.47 11.55
C MET A 75 12.35 -5.68 10.71
N GLN A 76 11.59 -6.03 9.66
CA GLN A 76 11.97 -7.10 8.73
C GLN A 76 13.16 -6.68 7.85
N GLU A 77 13.24 -5.42 7.44
CA GLU A 77 14.38 -4.88 6.68
C GLU A 77 15.69 -5.06 7.46
N ASP A 78 15.65 -4.80 8.77
CA ASP A 78 16.81 -4.98 9.66
C ASP A 78 17.15 -6.47 9.94
N GLN A 79 16.13 -7.34 10.01
CA GLN A 79 16.29 -8.76 10.33
C GLN A 79 16.68 -9.62 9.12
N ASN A 80 16.05 -9.38 7.98
CA ASN A 80 16.24 -10.14 6.75
C ASN A 80 15.97 -9.26 5.52
N PRO A 81 16.98 -8.52 5.05
CA PRO A 81 16.84 -7.61 3.91
C PRO A 81 16.55 -8.32 2.59
N ASP A 82 16.83 -9.62 2.48
CA ASP A 82 16.55 -10.42 1.28
C ASP A 82 15.05 -10.78 1.15
N ASP A 83 14.28 -10.63 2.23
CA ASP A 83 12.85 -10.98 2.26
C ASP A 83 12.05 -10.02 3.16
N ILE A 84 11.98 -8.76 2.72
CA ILE A 84 11.36 -7.66 3.45
C ILE A 84 9.84 -7.79 3.63
N PHE A 85 9.16 -8.60 2.81
CA PHE A 85 7.70 -8.73 2.85
C PHE A 85 7.22 -9.81 3.82
N LYS A 86 8.13 -10.61 4.39
CA LYS A 86 7.78 -11.53 5.48
C LYS A 86 7.45 -10.76 6.76
N ARG A 87 6.67 -11.42 7.61
CA ARG A 87 6.43 -10.94 8.97
C ARG A 87 7.73 -11.08 9.78
N PRO A 88 8.16 -10.02 10.50
CA PRO A 88 9.34 -10.11 11.35
C PRO A 88 9.22 -11.17 12.43
N GLU A 89 10.37 -11.77 12.75
CA GLU A 89 10.46 -12.75 13.83
C GLU A 89 10.24 -12.08 15.19
N GLY A 90 9.49 -12.74 16.07
CA GLY A 90 9.11 -12.19 17.37
C GLY A 90 8.04 -11.09 17.33
N ALA A 91 7.63 -10.63 16.14
CA ALA A 91 6.61 -9.59 16.02
C ALA A 91 5.25 -10.12 16.52
N SER A 92 4.66 -9.49 17.54
CA SER A 92 3.37 -9.91 18.11
C SER A 92 2.23 -9.86 17.09
N SER A 93 1.19 -10.68 17.22
CA SER A 93 0.03 -10.52 16.33
C SER A 93 -0.71 -9.22 16.69
N LEU A 94 -1.10 -8.43 15.69
CA LEU A 94 -1.94 -7.25 15.94
C LEU A 94 -3.38 -7.71 16.24
N PRO A 95 -4.04 -7.18 17.28
CA PRO A 95 -5.46 -7.43 17.48
C PRO A 95 -6.27 -6.85 16.32
N LEU A 96 -7.46 -7.39 16.05
CA LEU A 96 -8.29 -7.01 14.90
C LEU A 96 -8.51 -5.49 14.79
N LYS A 97 -8.74 -4.81 15.91
CA LYS A 97 -8.92 -3.34 15.95
C LYS A 97 -7.67 -2.59 15.49
N ALA A 98 -6.48 -3.04 15.87
CA ALA A 98 -5.22 -2.45 15.45
C ALA A 98 -4.95 -2.72 13.97
N LEU A 99 -5.26 -3.94 13.50
CA LEU A 99 -5.15 -4.30 12.09
C LEU A 99 -6.06 -3.45 11.20
N HIS A 100 -7.31 -3.25 11.62
CA HIS A 100 -8.27 -2.37 10.95
C HIS A 100 -7.75 -0.93 10.88
N TYR A 101 -7.21 -0.41 11.97
CA TYR A 101 -6.63 0.93 12.02
C TYR A 101 -5.42 1.07 11.09
N LEU A 102 -4.52 0.08 11.08
CA LEU A 102 -3.36 0.05 10.21
C LEU A 102 -3.76 0.15 8.73
N TYR A 103 -4.61 -0.76 8.25
CA TYR A 103 -4.99 -0.78 6.83
C TYR A 103 -5.80 0.43 6.41
N GLN A 104 -6.73 0.89 7.25
CA GLN A 104 -7.47 2.12 6.95
C GLN A 104 -6.52 3.32 6.83
N THR A 105 -5.57 3.46 7.75
CA THR A 105 -4.58 4.55 7.73
C THR A 105 -3.67 4.48 6.51
N LEU A 106 -3.15 3.29 6.18
CA LEU A 106 -2.30 3.11 5.00
C LEU A 106 -3.04 3.50 3.72
N MET A 107 -4.29 3.06 3.57
CA MET A 107 -5.12 3.46 2.43
C MET A 107 -5.30 4.98 2.40
N ASP A 108 -5.72 5.60 3.51
CA ASP A 108 -5.91 7.06 3.58
C ASP A 108 -4.65 7.84 3.16
N ILE A 109 -3.47 7.39 3.61
CA ILE A 109 -2.17 7.97 3.23
C ILE A 109 -1.88 7.75 1.74
N MET A 110 -2.07 6.54 1.22
CA MET A 110 -1.86 6.21 -0.20
C MET A 110 -2.66 7.14 -1.11
N PHE A 111 -3.93 7.38 -0.83
CA PHE A 111 -4.76 8.28 -1.67
C PHE A 111 -4.43 9.75 -1.49
N THR A 112 -4.00 10.15 -0.29
CA THR A 112 -3.52 11.51 -0.06
C THR A 112 -2.28 11.79 -0.92
N ILE A 113 -1.33 10.86 -0.92
CA ILE A 113 -0.14 10.92 -1.78
C ILE A 113 -0.56 10.91 -3.25
N ALA A 114 -1.43 9.99 -3.65
CA ALA A 114 -1.84 9.88 -5.05
C ALA A 114 -2.49 11.16 -5.58
N LYS A 115 -3.30 11.83 -4.76
CA LYS A 115 -3.87 13.13 -5.10
C LYS A 115 -2.79 14.21 -5.24
N ASN A 116 -1.87 14.31 -4.28
CA ASN A 116 -0.85 15.36 -4.26
C ASN A 116 0.18 15.19 -5.39
N GLU A 117 0.57 13.96 -5.67
CA GLU A 117 1.55 13.59 -6.70
C GLU A 117 0.91 13.38 -8.09
N LYS A 118 -0.40 13.62 -8.24
CA LYS A 118 -1.16 13.40 -9.48
C LYS A 118 -0.97 11.99 -10.05
N ILE A 119 -0.93 10.99 -9.19
CA ILE A 119 -0.91 9.57 -9.58
C ILE A 119 -2.32 9.21 -10.01
N HIS A 120 -2.48 8.70 -11.23
CA HIS A 120 -3.77 8.34 -11.81
C HIS A 120 -4.22 6.95 -11.37
N LEU A 121 -3.28 6.03 -11.14
CA LEU A 121 -3.57 4.65 -10.80
C LEU A 121 -2.62 4.12 -9.73
N LEU A 122 -3.20 3.56 -8.66
CA LEU A 122 -2.47 2.77 -7.67
C LEU A 122 -2.72 1.29 -7.94
N TYR A 123 -1.64 0.54 -8.07
CA TYR A 123 -1.67 -0.91 -8.18
C TYR A 123 -1.01 -1.55 -6.98
N PHE A 124 -1.58 -2.60 -6.41
CA PHE A 124 -0.91 -3.38 -5.38
C PHE A 124 -1.42 -4.83 -5.37
N VAL A 125 -0.57 -5.71 -4.85
CA VAL A 125 -0.84 -7.15 -4.76
C VAL A 125 -0.87 -7.55 -3.29
N ALA A 126 -1.94 -8.25 -2.89
CA ALA A 126 -1.95 -8.96 -1.61
C ALA A 126 -1.58 -10.41 -1.88
N GLU A 127 -0.36 -10.84 -1.59
CA GLU A 127 0.05 -12.23 -1.90
C GLU A 127 -0.45 -13.24 -0.87
N ASN A 128 -0.88 -12.77 0.31
CA ASN A 128 -1.38 -13.61 1.38
C ASN A 128 -2.90 -13.85 1.22
N LYS A 129 -3.29 -15.11 0.99
CA LYS A 129 -4.71 -15.52 0.82
C LYS A 129 -5.64 -15.05 1.95
N GLN A 130 -5.17 -14.99 3.20
CA GLN A 130 -5.97 -14.49 4.32
C GLN A 130 -6.16 -12.96 4.23
N LEU A 131 -5.14 -12.25 3.74
CA LEU A 131 -5.22 -10.83 3.48
C LEU A 131 -6.14 -10.54 2.28
N ASN A 132 -6.19 -11.38 1.25
CA ASN A 132 -7.02 -11.14 0.05
C ASN A 132 -8.49 -10.88 0.38
N THR A 133 -9.08 -11.70 1.24
CA THR A 133 -10.49 -11.53 1.63
C THR A 133 -10.71 -10.23 2.40
N LEU A 134 -9.80 -9.90 3.31
CA LEU A 134 -9.86 -8.70 4.13
C LEU A 134 -9.66 -7.43 3.29
N TYR A 135 -8.59 -7.40 2.49
CA TYR A 135 -8.25 -6.30 1.59
C TYR A 135 -9.32 -6.03 0.56
N THR A 136 -9.84 -7.07 -0.10
CA THR A 136 -10.93 -6.92 -1.06
C THR A 136 -12.12 -6.20 -0.41
N ARG A 137 -12.49 -6.59 0.81
CA ARG A 137 -13.58 -5.93 1.55
C ARG A 137 -13.25 -4.48 1.88
N TYR A 138 -12.03 -4.20 2.30
CA TYR A 138 -11.59 -2.83 2.60
C TYR A 138 -11.59 -1.94 1.36
N ILE A 139 -11.01 -2.42 0.27
CA ILE A 139 -10.90 -1.68 -0.99
C ILE A 139 -12.28 -1.39 -1.55
N ARG A 140 -13.18 -2.37 -1.59
CA ARG A 140 -14.56 -2.14 -2.07
C ARG A 140 -15.27 -1.10 -1.23
N LYS A 141 -15.27 -1.26 0.10
CA LYS A 141 -15.90 -0.30 1.01
C LYS A 141 -15.29 1.10 0.84
N PHE A 142 -13.98 1.19 0.75
CA PHE A 142 -13.27 2.45 0.59
C PHE A 142 -13.60 3.12 -0.74
N ALA A 143 -13.63 2.34 -1.82
CA ALA A 143 -13.93 2.80 -3.16
C ALA A 143 -15.37 3.29 -3.27
N GLU A 144 -16.34 2.55 -2.73
CA GLU A 144 -17.74 2.95 -2.63
C GLU A 144 -17.88 4.28 -1.87
N GLN A 145 -17.24 4.40 -0.70
CA GLN A 145 -17.30 5.62 0.13
C GLN A 145 -16.70 6.86 -0.56
N ARG A 146 -15.80 6.68 -1.52
CA ARG A 146 -15.09 7.77 -2.20
C ARG A 146 -15.39 7.86 -3.70
N ASN A 147 -16.38 7.10 -4.18
CA ASN A 147 -16.75 7.00 -5.59
C ASN A 147 -15.55 6.73 -6.52
N LEU A 148 -14.69 5.78 -6.14
CA LEU A 148 -13.50 5.40 -6.90
C LEU A 148 -13.79 4.17 -7.78
N THR A 149 -13.15 4.13 -8.94
CA THR A 149 -13.19 2.94 -9.81
C THR A 149 -12.06 1.98 -9.43
N CYS A 150 -12.44 0.73 -9.13
CA CYS A 150 -11.49 -0.34 -8.82
C CYS A 150 -11.67 -1.52 -9.76
N VAL A 151 -10.56 -2.05 -10.26
CA VAL A 151 -10.50 -3.35 -10.93
C VAL A 151 -9.80 -4.32 -9.99
N ILE A 152 -10.50 -5.41 -9.64
CA ILE A 152 -10.01 -6.43 -8.72
C ILE A 152 -9.91 -7.74 -9.49
N ASN A 153 -8.71 -8.32 -9.59
CA ASN A 153 -8.48 -9.62 -10.19
C ASN A 153 -7.72 -10.52 -9.20
N GLY A 154 -8.44 -11.38 -8.50
CA GLY A 154 -7.87 -12.24 -7.46
C GLY A 154 -7.24 -11.43 -6.33
N ALA A 155 -5.91 -11.45 -6.28
CA ALA A 155 -5.07 -10.77 -5.28
C ALA A 155 -4.55 -9.41 -5.75
N CYS A 156 -4.87 -9.03 -6.98
CA CYS A 156 -4.38 -7.83 -7.64
C CYS A 156 -5.47 -6.75 -7.62
N TYR A 157 -5.07 -5.55 -7.22
CA TYR A 157 -5.98 -4.42 -7.07
C TYR A 157 -5.44 -3.22 -7.84
N ALA A 158 -6.22 -2.74 -8.80
CA ALA A 158 -5.95 -1.49 -9.50
C ALA A 158 -7.04 -0.48 -9.14
N ILE A 159 -6.64 0.67 -8.60
CA ILE A 159 -7.55 1.71 -8.15
C ILE A 159 -7.25 3.00 -8.91
N ARG A 160 -8.22 3.46 -9.70
CA ARG A 160 -8.17 4.78 -10.34
C ARG A 160 -8.45 5.85 -9.30
N THR A 161 -7.62 6.87 -9.28
CA THR A 161 -7.74 7.99 -8.35
C THR A 161 -8.70 9.05 -8.91
N PRO A 162 -9.27 9.94 -8.06
CA PRO A 162 -10.13 11.01 -8.55
C PRO A 162 -9.40 11.90 -9.55
N GLY A 163 -10.00 12.11 -10.73
CA GLY A 163 -9.41 12.91 -11.81
C GLY A 163 -8.55 12.11 -12.79
N CYS A 164 -8.43 10.79 -12.63
CA CYS A 164 -7.92 9.92 -13.69
C CYS A 164 -8.80 10.07 -14.95
N PRO A 165 -8.21 10.26 -16.15
CA PRO A 165 -8.96 10.23 -17.41
C PRO A 165 -9.76 8.92 -17.55
N ALA A 166 -10.94 9.03 -18.16
CA ALA A 166 -11.81 7.90 -18.43
C ALA A 166 -11.17 6.96 -19.46
#